data_AF-A0A166XIN2-F1
#
_entry.id   AF-A0A166XIN2-F1
#
_cell.length_a   1.000
_cell.length_b   1.000
_cell.length_c   1.000
_cell.angle_alpha   90.00
_cell.angle_beta   90.00
_cell.angle_gamma   90.00
#
_symmetry.space_group_name_H-M   'P 1'
#
loop_
_entity.id
_entity.type
_entity.pdbx_description
1 polymer ?
#
loop_
_entity_poly.entity_id
_entity_poly.type
_entity_poly.pdbx_seq_one_letter_code
_entity_poly.pdbx_strand_id
1 'polypeptide(L)'
;MGQALNIRGRSLQDPPYLDPNIDPAKLETLYRQMADILLQLSRLQFPAIGAFQESDDCAWEVTRRPLSMFMNELIRLGSLPRAKLPESTFQTSSDYFERLAQLHLDHLTHQRNDAVESEEDGKRKYIARHLFYNLAREKKLSSATHSSGPFRLWCDDLRPSNILVDETLQIVAVVDLEFSYAAPVEFSFAPPWWLILEQPQYWPHGLDDWEKKFERRLLTILKAMAASEDVAIASGMLCEDERLSPHMRESWDNGEFWVMYAVRKNFAFDDVFWRRLHPRFFGPGVPKDAWKERLEMLDASDVEKMEALVARKLKERETRELVWEPNEPSV
;
A
#
# COMPACT_ATOMS: atom_id res chain seq x y z
N MET A 1 14.63 10.33 -12.38
CA MET A 1 13.72 9.57 -13.28
C MET A 1 12.32 10.18 -13.34
N GLY A 2 11.71 10.59 -12.23
CA GLY A 2 10.35 11.17 -12.19
C GLY A 2 10.14 12.29 -13.20
N GLN A 3 11.05 13.26 -13.30
CA GLN A 3 11.00 14.32 -14.30
C GLN A 3 11.08 13.80 -15.75
N ALA A 4 11.83 12.73 -16.00
CA ALA A 4 11.96 12.14 -17.34
C ALA A 4 10.67 11.44 -17.80
N LEU A 5 9.84 10.98 -16.86
CA LEU A 5 8.54 10.35 -17.12
C LEU A 5 7.36 11.35 -17.09
N ASN A 6 7.50 12.47 -16.40
CA ASN A 6 6.43 13.45 -16.22
C ASN A 6 6.16 14.26 -17.50
N ILE A 7 4.98 14.89 -17.57
CA ILE A 7 4.64 15.87 -18.61
C ILE A 7 5.66 17.02 -18.58
N ARG A 8 6.21 17.38 -19.74
CA ARG A 8 7.20 18.45 -19.86
C ARG A 8 6.64 19.80 -19.40
N GLY A 9 7.47 20.57 -18.69
CA GLY A 9 7.15 21.94 -18.28
C GLY A 9 6.32 22.06 -17.00
N ARG A 10 5.93 20.95 -16.35
CA ARG A 10 5.31 20.98 -15.03
C ARG A 10 6.32 21.36 -13.96
N SER A 11 5.85 22.12 -12.97
CA SER A 11 6.61 22.45 -11.77
C SER A 11 6.82 21.20 -10.90
N LEU A 12 7.83 21.23 -10.02
CA LEU A 12 7.98 20.24 -8.96
C LEU A 12 6.80 20.23 -7.97
N GLN A 13 6.02 21.32 -7.92
CA GLN A 13 4.84 21.44 -7.07
C GLN A 13 3.57 20.85 -7.71
N ASP A 14 3.58 20.62 -9.02
CA ASP A 14 2.44 20.02 -9.70
C ASP A 14 2.42 18.51 -9.42
N PRO A 15 1.23 17.92 -9.24
CA PRO A 15 1.13 16.47 -9.12
C PRO A 15 1.73 15.81 -10.39
N PRO A 16 2.55 14.77 -10.24
CA PRO A 16 3.23 14.15 -11.37
C PRO A 16 2.27 13.28 -12.18
N TYR A 17 2.30 13.39 -13.51
CA TYR A 17 1.52 12.54 -14.40
C TYR A 17 2.45 11.97 -15.47
N LEU A 18 2.35 10.67 -15.72
CA LEU A 18 3.06 10.08 -16.85
C LEU A 18 2.68 10.83 -18.14
N ASP A 19 3.68 11.29 -18.88
CA ASP A 19 3.46 11.98 -20.15
C ASP A 19 2.66 11.07 -21.09
N PRO A 20 1.43 11.46 -21.51
CA PRO A 20 0.62 10.63 -22.39
C PRO A 20 1.28 10.39 -23.76
N ASN A 21 2.17 11.29 -24.16
CA ASN A 21 2.92 11.24 -25.41
C ASN A 21 4.36 10.73 -25.23
N ILE A 22 4.67 10.11 -24.08
CA ILE A 22 5.99 9.52 -23.86
C ILE A 22 6.31 8.51 -24.96
N ASP A 23 7.52 8.61 -25.51
CA ASP A 23 8.04 7.63 -26.46
C ASP A 23 7.98 6.22 -25.80
N PRO A 24 7.27 5.25 -26.41
CA PRO A 24 7.18 3.89 -25.88
C PRO A 24 8.54 3.24 -25.62
N ALA A 25 9.54 3.49 -26.48
CA ALA A 25 10.87 2.91 -26.33
C ALA A 25 11.61 3.49 -25.10
N LYS A 26 11.47 4.80 -24.88
CA LYS A 26 11.97 5.47 -23.67
C LYS A 26 11.30 4.91 -22.41
N LEU A 27 9.99 4.76 -22.42
CA LEU A 27 9.23 4.23 -21.28
C LEU A 27 9.68 2.79 -20.96
N GLU A 28 9.75 1.92 -21.96
CA GLU A 28 10.18 0.54 -21.80
C GLU A 28 11.63 0.45 -21.25
N THR A 29 12.53 1.29 -21.74
CA THR A 29 13.93 1.35 -21.26
C THR A 29 14.01 1.71 -19.78
N LEU A 30 13.26 2.72 -19.34
CA LEU A 30 13.22 3.14 -17.95
C LEU A 30 12.53 2.10 -17.06
N TYR A 31 11.47 1.47 -17.54
CA TYR A 31 10.75 0.42 -16.81
C TYR A 31 11.57 -0.84 -16.66
N ARG A 32 12.38 -1.20 -17.66
CA ARG A 32 13.32 -2.33 -17.56
C ARG A 32 14.35 -2.13 -16.45
N GLN A 33 14.97 -0.95 -16.38
CA GLN A 33 15.92 -0.65 -15.31
C GLN A 33 15.26 -0.67 -13.91
N MET A 34 14.00 -0.21 -13.81
CA MET A 34 13.23 -0.36 -12.57
C MET A 34 12.88 -1.81 -12.26
N ALA A 35 12.56 -2.62 -13.27
CA ALA A 35 12.29 -4.04 -13.10
C ALA A 35 13.54 -4.77 -12.58
N ASP A 36 14.73 -4.44 -13.10
CA ASP A 36 16.00 -4.98 -12.60
C ASP A 36 16.22 -4.66 -11.10
N ILE A 37 15.84 -3.46 -10.65
CA ILE A 37 15.91 -3.08 -9.23
C ILE A 37 14.89 -3.86 -8.41
N LEU A 38 13.63 -3.90 -8.84
CA LEU A 38 12.57 -4.64 -8.15
C LEU A 38 12.91 -6.13 -8.01
N LEU A 39 13.52 -6.73 -9.03
CA LEU A 39 13.97 -8.11 -9.03
C LEU A 39 15.15 -8.33 -8.08
N GLN A 40 16.08 -7.37 -7.96
CA GLN A 40 17.16 -7.44 -6.98
C GLN A 40 16.61 -7.39 -5.54
N LEU A 41 15.68 -6.47 -5.27
CA LEU A 41 15.06 -6.33 -3.95
C LEU A 41 14.23 -7.55 -3.57
N SER A 42 13.48 -8.11 -4.53
CA SER A 42 12.64 -9.28 -4.28
C SER A 42 13.44 -10.52 -3.91
N ARG A 43 14.72 -10.62 -4.29
CA ARG A 43 15.59 -11.76 -3.97
C ARG A 43 16.14 -11.73 -2.54
N LEU A 44 16.08 -10.58 -1.86
CA LEU A 44 16.50 -10.47 -0.47
C LEU A 44 15.45 -11.10 0.44
N GLN A 45 15.81 -12.19 1.11
CA GLN A 45 14.90 -12.99 1.93
C GLN A 45 15.18 -12.80 3.43
N PHE A 46 14.12 -12.74 4.22
CA PHE A 46 14.19 -12.55 5.66
C PHE A 46 13.27 -13.51 6.40
N PRO A 47 13.63 -13.88 7.66
CA PRO A 47 12.87 -14.85 8.45
C PRO A 47 11.61 -14.27 9.11
N ALA A 48 11.52 -12.94 9.23
CA ALA A 48 10.39 -12.25 9.84
C ALA A 48 10.07 -10.94 9.11
N ILE A 49 8.87 -10.41 9.34
CA ILE A 49 8.45 -9.08 8.91
C ILE A 49 8.88 -8.08 9.97
N GLY A 50 9.61 -7.04 9.57
CA GLY A 50 10.15 -6.06 10.52
C GLY A 50 11.22 -5.15 9.93
N ALA A 51 11.66 -4.18 10.72
CA ALA A 51 12.77 -3.31 10.38
C ALA A 51 14.11 -3.93 10.78
N PHE A 52 15.14 -3.52 10.05
CA PHE A 52 16.51 -3.98 10.22
C PHE A 52 17.19 -3.28 11.39
N GLN A 53 17.98 -4.04 12.13
CA GLN A 53 18.91 -3.52 13.13
C GLN A 53 20.28 -4.15 12.85
N GLU A 54 21.31 -3.32 12.88
CA GLU A 54 22.70 -3.79 12.85
C GLU A 54 23.03 -4.49 14.17
N SER A 55 23.55 -5.71 14.08
CA SER A 55 24.05 -6.47 15.21
C SER A 55 25.50 -6.11 15.54
N ASP A 56 25.97 -6.50 16.72
CA ASP A 56 27.34 -6.24 17.16
C ASP A 56 28.40 -6.86 16.21
N ASP A 57 28.03 -7.89 15.46
CA ASP A 57 28.87 -8.58 14.47
C ASP A 57 28.81 -7.94 13.07
N CYS A 58 28.28 -6.71 12.95
CA CYS A 58 28.04 -6.02 11.67
C CYS A 58 27.12 -6.81 10.71
N ALA A 59 26.25 -7.67 11.26
CA ALA A 59 25.20 -8.34 10.50
C ALA A 59 23.89 -7.56 10.59
N TRP A 60 22.99 -7.76 9.63
CA TRP A 60 21.67 -7.11 9.63
C TRP A 60 20.59 -8.12 10.02
N GLU A 61 19.89 -7.85 11.11
CA GLU A 61 18.83 -8.71 11.63
C GLU A 61 17.49 -8.00 11.64
N VAL A 62 16.40 -8.76 11.47
CA VAL A 62 15.04 -8.24 11.56
C VAL A 62 14.52 -8.42 12.98
N THR A 63 14.74 -7.41 13.83
CA THR A 63 14.43 -7.48 15.27
C THR A 63 13.44 -6.42 15.73
N ARG A 64 13.14 -5.41 14.89
CA ARG A 64 12.28 -4.28 15.23
C ARG A 64 10.97 -4.33 14.45
N ARG A 65 9.95 -3.63 14.97
CA ARG A 65 8.67 -3.45 14.27
C ARG A 65 8.87 -2.93 12.85
N PRO A 66 7.97 -3.25 11.91
CA PRO A 66 7.98 -2.66 10.58
C PRO A 66 7.95 -1.12 10.64
N LEU A 67 8.83 -0.46 9.90
CA LEU A 67 8.85 1.00 9.74
C LEU A 67 8.22 1.36 8.39
N SER A 68 6.89 1.31 8.31
CA SER A 68 6.16 1.67 7.09
C SER A 68 5.92 3.18 7.02
N MET A 69 5.92 3.71 5.79
CA MET A 69 5.54 5.10 5.52
C MET A 69 4.12 5.39 6.03
N PHE A 70 3.23 4.40 5.93
CA PHE A 70 1.84 4.53 6.36
C PHE A 70 1.69 4.65 7.87
N MET A 71 2.44 3.88 8.65
CA MET A 71 2.43 4.04 10.11
C MET A 71 2.95 5.42 10.53
N ASN A 72 3.94 5.96 9.83
CA ASN A 72 4.42 7.33 10.05
C ASN A 72 3.32 8.36 9.73
N GLU A 73 2.60 8.21 8.62
CA GLU A 73 1.48 9.09 8.26
C GLU A 73 0.32 9.01 9.26
N LEU A 74 0.02 7.82 9.82
CA LEU A 74 -1.00 7.66 10.85
C LEU A 74 -0.71 8.50 12.09
N ILE A 75 0.57 8.58 12.50
CA ILE A 75 0.99 9.44 13.62
C ILE A 75 0.94 10.91 13.18
N ARG A 76 1.60 11.24 12.07
CA ARG A 76 1.84 12.63 11.65
C ARG A 76 0.56 13.36 11.22
N LEU A 77 -0.35 12.66 10.54
CA LEU A 77 -1.56 13.24 9.95
C LEU A 77 -2.84 12.69 10.59
N GLY A 78 -2.84 11.43 11.01
CA GLY A 78 -4.01 10.74 11.56
C GLY A 78 -4.24 10.93 13.06
N SER A 79 -3.36 11.63 13.77
CA SER A 79 -3.37 11.78 15.23
C SER A 79 -3.41 10.43 15.99
N LEU A 80 -2.91 9.36 15.37
CA LEU A 80 -2.87 8.04 16.00
C LEU A 80 -1.79 8.03 17.09
N PRO A 81 -2.12 7.64 18.33
CA PRO A 81 -1.14 7.47 19.39
C PRO A 81 -0.02 6.52 19.00
N ARG A 82 1.24 6.87 19.29
CA ARG A 82 2.38 5.99 18.97
C ARG A 82 2.28 4.61 19.62
N ALA A 83 1.72 4.55 20.83
CA ALA A 83 1.46 3.31 21.57
C ALA A 83 0.46 2.37 20.86
N LYS A 84 -0.24 2.83 19.82
CA LYS A 84 -1.10 2.01 18.97
C LYS A 84 -0.36 1.40 17.79
N LEU A 85 0.91 1.71 17.55
CA LEU A 85 1.70 1.00 16.53
C LEU A 85 2.09 -0.41 17.00
N PRO A 86 2.49 -1.31 16.09
CA PRO A 86 3.14 -2.56 16.48
C PRO A 86 4.38 -2.31 17.34
N GLU A 87 4.75 -3.26 18.20
CA GLU A 87 5.95 -3.18 19.04
C GLU A 87 7.03 -4.19 18.62
N SER A 88 6.63 -5.27 17.95
CA SER A 88 7.51 -6.39 17.58
C SER A 88 7.46 -6.68 16.08
N THR A 89 8.30 -7.63 15.66
CA THR A 89 8.24 -8.28 14.35
C THR A 89 7.01 -9.18 14.23
N PHE A 90 6.73 -9.62 13.01
CA PHE A 90 5.69 -10.62 12.72
C PHE A 90 6.29 -11.86 12.08
N GLN A 91 5.79 -13.03 12.49
CA GLN A 91 6.22 -14.32 11.95
C GLN A 91 5.38 -14.79 10.77
N THR A 92 4.21 -14.15 10.55
CA THR A 92 3.34 -14.48 9.43
C THR A 92 2.76 -13.25 8.73
N SER A 93 2.50 -13.37 7.43
CA SER A 93 1.79 -12.34 6.65
C SER A 93 0.36 -12.14 7.17
N SER A 94 -0.32 -13.20 7.62
CA SER A 94 -1.68 -13.08 8.15
C SER A 94 -1.75 -12.23 9.42
N ASP A 95 -0.81 -12.42 10.37
CA ASP A 95 -0.79 -11.64 11.60
C ASP A 95 -0.47 -10.16 11.31
N TYR A 96 0.42 -9.92 10.34
CA TYR A 96 0.73 -8.57 9.91
C TYR A 96 -0.46 -7.89 9.23
N PHE A 97 -1.19 -8.58 8.33
CA PHE A 97 -2.38 -8.05 7.68
C PHE A 97 -3.53 -7.81 8.66
N GLU A 98 -3.75 -8.69 9.62
CA GLU A 98 -4.70 -8.46 10.71
C GLU A 98 -4.33 -7.20 11.50
N ARG A 99 -3.04 -7.02 11.80
CA ARG A 99 -2.59 -5.82 12.51
C ARG A 99 -2.78 -4.54 11.70
N LEU A 100 -2.49 -4.56 10.39
CA LEU A 100 -2.74 -3.43 9.51
C LEU A 100 -4.25 -3.13 9.39
N ALA A 101 -5.09 -4.16 9.32
CA ALA A 101 -6.55 -4.01 9.35
C ALA A 101 -7.06 -3.38 10.67
N GLN A 102 -6.48 -3.78 11.81
CA GLN A 102 -6.77 -3.16 13.11
C GLN A 102 -6.31 -1.68 13.14
N LEU A 103 -5.17 -1.34 12.51
CA LEU A 103 -4.71 0.05 12.43
C LEU A 103 -5.68 0.94 11.64
N HIS A 104 -6.40 0.42 10.64
CA HIS A 104 -7.45 1.19 9.97
C HIS A 104 -8.59 1.58 10.94
N LEU A 105 -9.01 0.65 11.80
CA LEU A 105 -10.01 0.89 12.85
C LEU A 105 -9.49 1.87 13.92
N ASP A 106 -8.24 1.67 14.37
CA ASP A 106 -7.60 2.55 15.32
C ASP A 106 -7.47 3.97 14.74
N HIS A 107 -7.10 4.10 13.47
CA HIS A 107 -7.03 5.38 12.77
C HIS A 107 -8.37 6.11 12.79
N LEU A 108 -9.46 5.45 12.34
CA LEU A 108 -10.81 6.05 12.39
C LEU A 108 -11.21 6.43 13.82
N THR A 109 -10.79 5.66 14.82
CA THR A 109 -11.10 5.91 16.23
C THR A 109 -10.38 7.15 16.76
N HIS A 110 -9.12 7.36 16.39
CA HIS A 110 -8.27 8.40 16.98
C HIS A 110 -8.18 9.68 16.14
N GLN A 111 -8.33 9.61 14.82
CA GLN A 111 -8.36 10.79 13.96
C GLN A 111 -9.55 11.66 14.36
N ARG A 112 -9.29 12.84 14.92
CA ARG A 112 -10.36 13.72 15.41
C ARG A 112 -10.95 14.55 14.28
N ASN A 113 -10.08 15.31 13.62
CA ASN A 113 -10.49 16.26 12.59
C ASN A 113 -10.56 15.58 11.23
N ASP A 114 -11.56 15.98 10.46
CA ASP A 114 -11.78 15.55 9.07
C ASP A 114 -11.86 14.01 8.89
N ALA A 115 -12.20 13.29 9.97
CA ALA A 115 -12.39 11.84 9.97
C ALA A 115 -13.73 11.44 9.35
N VAL A 116 -14.79 12.21 9.59
CA VAL A 116 -16.15 11.97 9.06
C VAL A 116 -16.82 13.25 8.57
N GLU A 117 -17.56 13.16 7.47
CA GLU A 117 -18.28 14.28 6.85
C GLU A 117 -19.77 14.33 7.21
N SER A 118 -20.34 13.20 7.63
CA SER A 118 -21.74 13.07 8.02
C SER A 118 -21.93 11.81 8.86
N GLU A 119 -23.11 11.62 9.44
CA GLU A 119 -23.46 10.37 10.13
C GLU A 119 -23.38 9.17 9.19
N GLU A 120 -23.92 9.31 7.97
CA GLU A 120 -23.86 8.29 6.92
C GLU A 120 -22.40 7.96 6.55
N ASP A 121 -21.55 8.96 6.36
CA ASP A 121 -20.12 8.76 6.08
C ASP A 121 -19.42 8.03 7.23
N GLY A 122 -19.71 8.41 8.48
CA GLY A 122 -19.17 7.76 9.67
C GLY A 122 -19.54 6.28 9.76
N LYS A 123 -20.82 5.96 9.56
CA LYS A 123 -21.32 4.57 9.55
C LYS A 123 -20.68 3.77 8.43
N ARG A 124 -20.63 4.33 7.24
CA ARG A 124 -20.00 3.72 6.06
C ARG A 124 -18.51 3.43 6.28
N LYS A 125 -17.75 4.39 6.82
CA LYS A 125 -16.31 4.23 7.13
C LYS A 125 -16.06 3.17 8.18
N TYR A 126 -16.90 3.11 9.22
CA TYR A 126 -16.79 2.11 10.28
C TYR A 126 -17.04 0.70 9.73
N ILE A 127 -18.15 0.50 9.01
CA ILE A 127 -18.54 -0.79 8.44
C ILE A 127 -17.46 -1.32 7.50
N ALA A 128 -16.91 -0.48 6.63
CA ALA A 128 -15.85 -0.89 5.70
C ALA A 128 -14.63 -1.47 6.43
N ARG A 129 -14.16 -0.77 7.46
CA ARG A 129 -12.98 -1.16 8.25
C ARG A 129 -13.25 -2.40 9.10
N HIS A 130 -14.46 -2.49 9.67
CA HIS A 130 -14.86 -3.64 10.46
C HIS A 130 -14.96 -4.92 9.61
N LEU A 131 -15.59 -4.84 8.43
CA LEU A 131 -15.65 -5.95 7.48
C LEU A 131 -14.25 -6.38 7.01
N PHE A 132 -13.39 -5.41 6.69
CA PHE A 132 -12.01 -5.69 6.28
C PHE A 132 -11.18 -6.34 7.38
N TYR A 133 -11.35 -5.89 8.63
CA TYR A 133 -10.74 -6.51 9.80
C TYR A 133 -11.21 -7.95 10.00
N ASN A 134 -12.50 -8.24 9.81
CA ASN A 134 -13.00 -9.61 9.88
C ASN A 134 -12.42 -10.50 8.77
N LEU A 135 -12.29 -9.99 7.53
CA LEU A 135 -11.59 -10.73 6.46
C LEU A 135 -10.13 -11.04 6.84
N ALA A 136 -9.44 -10.12 7.50
CA ALA A 136 -8.06 -10.31 7.95
C ALA A 136 -7.97 -11.39 9.05
N ARG A 137 -8.84 -11.32 10.06
CA ARG A 137 -8.95 -12.32 11.14
C ARG A 137 -9.27 -13.72 10.63
N GLU A 138 -10.12 -13.80 9.61
CA GLU A 138 -10.47 -15.04 8.92
C GLU A 138 -9.38 -15.51 7.94
N LYS A 139 -8.23 -14.81 7.87
CA LYS A 139 -7.09 -15.09 7.00
C LYS A 139 -7.44 -15.09 5.51
N LYS A 140 -8.48 -14.34 5.12
CA LYS A 140 -8.95 -14.21 3.73
C LYS A 140 -8.19 -13.17 2.91
N LEU A 141 -7.28 -12.41 3.54
CA LEU A 141 -6.46 -11.38 2.89
C LEU A 141 -5.03 -11.84 2.55
N SER A 142 -4.66 -13.07 2.91
CA SER A 142 -3.31 -13.61 2.70
C SER A 142 -3.40 -15.00 2.07
N SER A 143 -2.42 -15.36 1.25
CA SER A 143 -2.29 -16.74 0.79
C SER A 143 -1.72 -17.63 1.87
N ALA A 144 -2.32 -18.82 2.06
CA ALA A 144 -1.76 -19.83 2.96
C ALA A 144 -0.35 -20.29 2.53
N THR A 145 -0.03 -20.24 1.23
CA THR A 145 1.27 -20.69 0.68
C THR A 145 2.42 -19.77 1.08
N HIS A 146 2.15 -18.49 1.33
CA HIS A 146 3.19 -17.48 1.58
C HIS A 146 3.15 -16.93 3.00
N SER A 147 2.19 -17.37 3.82
CA SER A 147 1.97 -16.81 5.15
C SER A 147 3.20 -16.92 6.05
N SER A 148 4.00 -17.99 5.96
CA SER A 148 5.19 -18.19 6.79
C SER A 148 6.51 -17.72 6.14
N GLY A 149 6.43 -16.90 5.09
CA GLY A 149 7.60 -16.40 4.35
C GLY A 149 8.09 -17.33 3.23
N PRO A 150 9.29 -17.08 2.66
CA PRO A 150 10.23 -16.03 3.07
C PRO A 150 9.69 -14.61 2.81
N PHE A 151 10.02 -13.67 3.70
CA PHE A 151 9.67 -12.25 3.56
C PHE A 151 10.69 -11.52 2.70
N ARG A 152 10.29 -10.48 1.97
CA ARG A 152 11.16 -9.78 1.01
C ARG A 152 11.45 -8.34 1.43
N LEU A 153 12.57 -7.78 0.96
CA LEU A 153 12.83 -6.35 1.16
C LEU A 153 11.78 -5.55 0.39
N TRP A 154 11.10 -4.65 1.10
CA TRP A 154 10.08 -3.78 0.54
C TRP A 154 10.34 -2.34 0.99
N CYS A 155 10.10 -1.39 0.09
CA CYS A 155 10.18 0.03 0.39
C CYS A 155 8.88 0.70 -0.07
N ASP A 156 8.14 1.31 0.88
CA ASP A 156 6.82 1.89 0.60
C ASP A 156 6.87 3.10 -0.35
N ASP A 157 8.01 3.80 -0.40
CA ASP A 157 8.23 4.97 -1.26
C ASP A 157 9.21 4.70 -2.41
N LEU A 158 9.43 3.44 -2.80
CA LEU A 158 10.21 3.15 -4.00
C LEU A 158 9.41 3.54 -5.25
N ARG A 159 9.63 4.75 -5.75
CA ARG A 159 8.93 5.34 -6.90
C ARG A 159 9.89 6.18 -7.76
N PRO A 160 9.53 6.55 -9.00
CA PRO A 160 10.45 7.21 -9.93
C PRO A 160 11.03 8.56 -9.46
N SER A 161 10.40 9.26 -8.52
CA SER A 161 10.99 10.49 -7.93
C SER A 161 12.28 10.19 -7.18
N ASN A 162 12.42 8.98 -6.63
CA ASN A 162 13.53 8.58 -5.75
C ASN A 162 14.63 7.83 -6.52
N ILE A 163 14.62 7.96 -7.85
CA ILE A 163 15.55 7.30 -8.76
C ILE A 163 16.31 8.36 -9.54
N LEU A 164 17.64 8.38 -9.39
CA LEU A 164 18.52 9.28 -10.11
C LEU A 164 18.90 8.66 -11.45
N VAL A 165 18.84 9.46 -12.51
CA VAL A 165 19.25 9.05 -13.86
C VAL A 165 20.24 10.06 -14.42
N ASP A 166 21.18 9.58 -15.23
CA ASP A 166 22.11 10.43 -15.97
C ASP A 166 21.47 11.04 -17.23
N GLU A 167 22.27 11.78 -18.00
CA GLU A 167 21.87 12.40 -19.26
C GLU A 167 21.47 11.40 -20.35
N THR A 168 21.92 10.15 -20.24
CA THR A 168 21.60 9.04 -21.14
C THR A 168 20.43 8.18 -20.63
N LEU A 169 19.73 8.64 -19.59
CA LEU A 169 18.61 7.97 -18.94
C LEU A 169 18.98 6.62 -18.29
N GLN A 170 20.25 6.41 -17.93
CA GLN A 170 20.66 5.27 -17.12
C GLN A 170 20.48 5.58 -15.63
N ILE A 171 19.94 4.62 -14.87
CA ILE A 171 19.81 4.73 -13.42
C ILE A 171 21.20 4.68 -12.79
N VAL A 172 21.51 5.69 -11.99
CA VAL A 172 22.81 5.81 -11.30
C VAL A 172 22.69 5.61 -9.79
N ALA A 173 21.51 5.86 -9.21
CA ALA A 173 21.28 5.66 -7.79
C ALA A 173 19.78 5.53 -7.47
N VAL A 174 19.50 4.79 -6.39
CA VAL A 174 18.23 4.80 -5.67
C VAL A 174 18.46 5.56 -4.38
N VAL A 175 17.59 6.52 -4.08
CA VAL A 175 17.65 7.33 -2.85
C VAL A 175 16.38 7.12 -2.03
N ASP A 176 16.34 7.70 -0.84
CA ASP A 176 15.13 7.76 0.00
C ASP A 176 14.55 6.38 0.36
N LEU A 177 15.40 5.53 0.92
CA LEU A 177 15.07 4.16 1.34
C LEU A 177 14.65 4.08 2.81
N GLU A 178 14.28 5.19 3.45
CA GLU A 178 14.02 5.26 4.90
C GLU A 178 12.84 4.39 5.37
N PHE A 179 11.86 4.15 4.48
CA PHE A 179 10.71 3.27 4.75
C PHE A 179 10.90 1.86 4.18
N SER A 180 12.12 1.34 4.27
CA SER A 180 12.44 -0.03 3.86
C SER A 180 12.38 -1.01 5.04
N TYR A 181 11.72 -2.15 4.84
CA TYR A 181 11.56 -3.19 5.85
C TYR A 181 11.34 -4.56 5.19
N ALA A 182 11.51 -5.64 5.94
CA ALA A 182 11.13 -6.97 5.50
C ALA A 182 9.60 -7.11 5.54
N ALA A 183 8.97 -7.47 4.42
CA ALA A 183 7.53 -7.47 4.24
C ALA A 183 7.00 -8.76 3.57
N PRO A 184 5.68 -9.00 3.63
CA PRO A 184 5.03 -10.08 2.88
C PRO A 184 5.41 -10.06 1.40
N VAL A 185 5.68 -11.24 0.83
CA VAL A 185 6.01 -11.39 -0.59
C VAL A 185 4.87 -10.93 -1.50
N GLU A 186 3.64 -10.99 -1.00
CA GLU A 186 2.43 -10.53 -1.68
C GLU A 186 2.52 -9.05 -2.10
N PHE A 187 3.29 -8.22 -1.38
CA PHE A 187 3.53 -6.84 -1.80
C PHE A 187 4.34 -6.74 -3.09
N SER A 188 5.33 -7.61 -3.27
CA SER A 188 6.15 -7.69 -4.50
C SER A 188 5.41 -8.35 -5.66
N PHE A 189 4.37 -9.13 -5.37
CA PHE A 189 3.45 -9.69 -6.37
C PHE A 189 2.42 -8.68 -6.87
N ALA A 190 2.25 -7.54 -6.21
CA ALA A 190 1.42 -6.46 -6.74
C ALA A 190 2.26 -5.59 -7.71
N PRO A 191 1.75 -5.25 -8.91
CA PRO A 191 2.45 -4.30 -9.77
C PRO A 191 2.61 -2.94 -9.06
N PRO A 192 3.71 -2.21 -9.28
CA PRO A 192 3.93 -0.95 -8.59
C PRO A 192 2.83 0.07 -8.90
N TRP A 193 2.23 0.73 -7.91
CA TRP A 193 1.13 1.68 -8.16
C TRP A 193 1.55 2.89 -9.02
N TRP A 194 2.85 3.22 -9.05
CA TRP A 194 3.38 4.43 -9.67
C TRP A 194 3.56 4.35 -11.20
N LEU A 195 3.04 3.33 -11.90
CA LEU A 195 3.16 3.21 -13.37
C LEU A 195 2.55 4.39 -14.14
N ILE A 196 1.76 5.23 -13.50
CA ILE A 196 1.23 6.49 -14.06
C ILE A 196 1.56 7.71 -13.20
N LEU A 197 2.55 7.55 -12.30
CA LEU A 197 3.14 8.53 -11.38
C LEU A 197 2.26 9.07 -10.25
N GLU A 198 0.94 8.94 -10.35
CA GLU A 198 -0.02 9.41 -9.34
C GLU A 198 -0.85 8.27 -8.76
N GLN A 199 -1.21 8.39 -7.48
CA GLN A 199 -1.99 7.41 -6.73
C GLN A 199 -3.49 7.47 -7.11
N PRO A 200 -4.22 6.34 -7.03
CA PRO A 200 -5.64 6.28 -7.31
C PRO A 200 -6.50 7.37 -6.63
N GLN A 201 -6.27 7.63 -5.34
CA GLN A 201 -7.06 8.60 -4.57
C GLN A 201 -6.82 10.06 -4.95
N TYR A 202 -5.71 10.36 -5.62
CA TYR A 202 -5.37 11.71 -6.09
C TYR A 202 -5.63 11.87 -7.59
N TRP A 203 -6.18 10.84 -8.24
CA TRP A 203 -6.44 10.88 -9.67
C TRP A 203 -7.67 11.76 -9.97
N PRO A 204 -7.53 12.82 -10.79
CA PRO A 204 -8.57 13.84 -10.97
C PRO A 204 -9.79 13.31 -11.73
N HIS A 205 -9.64 12.22 -12.48
CA HIS A 205 -10.71 11.59 -13.26
C HIS A 205 -11.33 10.37 -12.55
N GLY A 206 -10.96 10.13 -11.30
CA GLY A 206 -11.48 9.05 -10.46
C GLY A 206 -10.87 7.67 -10.74
N LEU A 207 -11.20 6.72 -9.86
CA LEU A 207 -10.62 5.37 -9.83
C LEU A 207 -10.77 4.62 -11.17
N ASP A 208 -11.94 4.69 -11.80
CA ASP A 208 -12.22 3.96 -13.04
C ASP A 208 -11.39 4.46 -14.24
N ASP A 209 -11.04 5.75 -14.30
CA ASP A 209 -10.11 6.26 -15.31
C ASP A 209 -8.67 5.89 -14.97
N TRP A 210 -8.28 6.01 -13.70
CA TRP A 210 -6.95 5.60 -13.22
C TRP A 210 -6.62 4.17 -13.65
N GLU A 211 -7.55 3.23 -13.45
CA GLU A 211 -7.39 1.82 -13.84
C GLU A 211 -7.17 1.64 -15.32
N LYS A 212 -7.98 2.30 -16.16
CA LYS A 212 -7.84 2.22 -17.62
C LYS A 212 -6.49 2.72 -18.10
N LYS A 213 -5.92 3.73 -17.43
CA LYS A 213 -4.59 4.27 -17.75
C LYS A 213 -3.50 3.35 -17.21
N PHE A 214 -3.66 2.87 -15.98
CA PHE A 214 -2.76 1.97 -15.31
C PHE A 214 -2.59 0.66 -16.09
N GLU A 215 -3.69 0.02 -16.49
CA GLU A 215 -3.70 -1.26 -17.20
C GLU A 215 -2.90 -1.20 -18.53
N ARG A 216 -2.96 -0.07 -19.24
CA ARG A 216 -2.15 0.12 -20.47
C ARG A 216 -0.65 0.12 -20.16
N ARG A 217 -0.25 0.64 -19.00
CA ARG A 217 1.16 0.72 -18.57
C ARG A 217 1.60 -0.54 -17.82
N LEU A 218 0.66 -1.27 -17.24
CA LEU A 218 0.87 -2.60 -16.68
C LEU A 218 1.47 -3.53 -17.74
N LEU A 219 0.93 -3.55 -18.96
CA LEU A 219 1.49 -4.34 -20.05
C LEU A 219 2.95 -3.98 -20.36
N THR A 220 3.32 -2.69 -20.27
CA THR A 220 4.69 -2.23 -20.50
C THR A 220 5.66 -2.72 -19.41
N ILE A 221 5.29 -2.59 -18.13
CA ILE A 221 6.17 -3.06 -17.04
C ILE A 221 6.24 -4.59 -17.01
N LEU A 222 5.15 -5.31 -17.32
CA LEU A 222 5.16 -6.77 -17.37
C LEU A 222 6.10 -7.28 -18.45
N LYS A 223 6.07 -6.67 -19.64
CA LYS A 223 7.03 -6.98 -20.72
C LYS A 223 8.47 -6.72 -20.29
N ALA A 224 8.71 -5.56 -19.66
CA ALA A 224 10.04 -5.19 -19.19
C ALA A 224 10.56 -6.13 -18.09
N MET A 225 9.69 -6.48 -17.13
CA MET A 225 9.99 -7.42 -16.05
C MET A 225 10.29 -8.82 -16.59
N ALA A 226 9.46 -9.35 -17.49
CA ALA A 226 9.70 -10.67 -18.08
C ALA A 226 11.06 -10.73 -18.81
N ALA A 227 11.43 -9.67 -19.54
CA ALA A 227 12.74 -9.60 -20.20
C ALA A 227 13.90 -9.56 -19.20
N SER A 228 13.77 -8.81 -18.10
CA SER A 228 14.76 -8.78 -17.00
C SER A 228 14.88 -10.14 -16.31
N GLU A 229 13.77 -10.82 -16.06
CA GLU A 229 13.72 -12.17 -15.51
C GLU A 229 14.39 -13.18 -16.43
N ASP A 230 14.11 -13.15 -17.74
CA ASP A 230 14.73 -14.06 -18.72
C ASP A 230 16.26 -13.93 -18.73
N VAL A 231 16.77 -12.71 -18.67
CA VAL A 231 18.23 -12.46 -18.58
C VAL A 231 18.78 -12.99 -17.25
N ALA A 232 18.10 -12.74 -16.13
CA ALA A 232 18.52 -13.22 -14.83
C ALA A 232 18.54 -14.76 -14.76
N ILE A 233 17.53 -15.42 -15.31
CA ILE A 233 17.42 -16.88 -15.39
C ILE A 233 18.53 -17.45 -16.28
N ALA A 234 18.75 -16.87 -17.47
CA ALA A 234 19.82 -17.31 -18.37
C ALA A 234 21.21 -17.18 -17.74
N SER A 235 21.40 -16.20 -16.84
CA SER A 235 22.63 -16.01 -16.07
C SER A 235 22.74 -16.87 -14.80
N GLY A 236 21.70 -17.64 -14.45
CA GLY A 236 21.63 -18.44 -13.22
C GLY A 236 21.44 -17.63 -11.93
N MET A 237 21.02 -16.36 -12.03
CA MET A 237 20.75 -15.50 -10.88
C MET A 237 19.33 -15.66 -10.30
N LEU A 238 18.40 -16.22 -11.08
CA LEU A 238 16.98 -16.37 -10.73
C LEU A 238 16.48 -17.74 -11.19
N CYS A 239 15.60 -18.37 -10.40
CA CYS A 239 14.87 -19.57 -10.82
C CYS A 239 13.54 -19.22 -11.50
N GLU A 240 13.02 -20.13 -12.33
CA GLU A 240 11.74 -19.94 -13.05
C GLU A 240 10.54 -19.70 -12.11
N ASP A 241 10.54 -20.30 -10.93
CA ASP A 241 9.52 -20.14 -9.90
C ASP A 241 9.65 -18.85 -9.08
N GLU A 242 10.72 -18.07 -9.29
CA GLU A 242 10.95 -16.78 -8.62
C GLU A 242 10.53 -15.57 -9.47
N ARG A 243 9.92 -15.79 -10.64
CA ARG A 243 9.42 -14.72 -11.51
C ARG A 243 8.32 -13.91 -10.81
N LEU A 244 8.41 -12.59 -10.90
CA LEU A 244 7.39 -11.66 -10.40
C LEU A 244 6.34 -11.33 -11.47
N SER A 245 6.70 -11.29 -12.75
CA SER A 245 5.80 -10.85 -13.82
C SER A 245 4.49 -11.63 -13.90
N PRO A 246 4.45 -12.98 -13.75
CA PRO A 246 3.19 -13.71 -13.76
C PRO A 246 2.33 -13.36 -12.53
N HIS A 247 2.94 -13.24 -11.36
CA HIS A 247 2.24 -12.86 -10.13
C HIS A 247 1.69 -11.42 -10.18
N MET A 248 2.44 -10.48 -10.77
CA MET A 248 1.98 -9.11 -11.03
C MET A 248 0.76 -9.07 -11.95
N ARG A 249 0.75 -9.92 -12.99
CA ARG A 249 -0.40 -10.04 -13.88
C ARG A 249 -1.60 -10.66 -13.16
N GLU A 250 -1.38 -11.77 -12.46
CA GLU A 250 -2.42 -12.48 -11.73
C GLU A 250 -3.06 -11.63 -10.64
N SER A 251 -2.25 -10.91 -9.85
CA SER A 251 -2.74 -10.05 -8.77
C SER A 251 -3.60 -8.90 -9.29
N TRP A 252 -3.32 -8.39 -10.48
CA TRP A 252 -4.17 -7.41 -11.14
C TRP A 252 -5.51 -8.04 -11.59
N ASP A 253 -5.44 -9.16 -12.30
CA ASP A 253 -6.61 -9.80 -12.90
C ASP A 253 -7.61 -10.31 -11.86
N ASN A 254 -7.13 -10.89 -10.76
CA ASN A 254 -8.00 -11.40 -9.70
C ASN A 254 -8.36 -10.31 -8.66
N GLY A 255 -7.70 -9.14 -8.70
CA GLY A 255 -7.93 -8.00 -7.80
C GLY A 255 -7.11 -8.02 -6.50
N GLU A 256 -6.15 -8.94 -6.32
CA GLU A 256 -5.27 -9.02 -5.15
C GLU A 256 -4.42 -7.75 -5.00
N PHE A 257 -4.11 -7.09 -6.12
CA PHE A 257 -3.53 -5.74 -6.13
C PHE A 257 -4.31 -4.79 -5.21
N TRP A 258 -5.64 -4.81 -5.26
CA TRP A 258 -6.47 -3.92 -4.44
C TRP A 258 -6.44 -4.30 -2.95
N VAL A 259 -6.27 -5.59 -2.64
CA VAL A 259 -6.07 -6.03 -1.26
C VAL A 259 -4.75 -5.47 -0.74
N MET A 260 -3.64 -5.72 -1.45
CA MET A 260 -2.31 -5.22 -1.07
C MET A 260 -2.21 -3.69 -1.04
N TYR A 261 -2.99 -3.02 -1.88
CA TYR A 261 -3.12 -1.56 -1.88
C TYR A 261 -3.88 -1.08 -0.63
N ALA A 262 -5.05 -1.63 -0.35
CA ALA A 262 -5.91 -1.22 0.76
C ALA A 262 -5.34 -1.56 2.13
N VAL A 263 -4.68 -2.72 2.28
CA VAL A 263 -3.97 -3.12 3.51
C VAL A 263 -3.00 -2.01 3.95
N ARG A 264 -2.36 -1.34 3.00
CA ARG A 264 -1.34 -0.32 3.26
C ARG A 264 -1.88 1.11 3.30
N LYS A 265 -2.90 1.46 2.50
CA LYS A 265 -3.30 2.86 2.24
C LYS A 265 -4.50 3.31 3.08
N ASN A 266 -4.24 3.78 4.30
CA ASN A 266 -5.27 4.23 5.26
C ASN A 266 -6.20 5.35 4.77
N PHE A 267 -5.66 6.35 4.07
CA PHE A 267 -6.44 7.52 3.60
C PHE A 267 -7.21 7.27 2.30
N ALA A 268 -6.82 6.26 1.52
CA ALA A 268 -7.49 5.87 0.28
C ALA A 268 -8.47 4.70 0.45
N PHE A 269 -8.58 4.19 1.68
CA PHE A 269 -9.20 2.91 1.97
C PHE A 269 -10.67 2.84 1.54
N ASP A 270 -11.46 3.88 1.80
CA ASP A 270 -12.91 3.83 1.65
C ASP A 270 -13.36 3.63 0.19
N ASP A 271 -12.81 4.42 -0.75
CA ASP A 271 -13.20 4.32 -2.16
C ASP A 271 -12.76 2.96 -2.75
N VAL A 272 -11.54 2.52 -2.44
CA VAL A 272 -11.01 1.21 -2.87
C VAL A 272 -11.85 0.07 -2.29
N PHE A 273 -12.17 0.13 -0.99
CA PHE A 273 -12.94 -0.91 -0.33
C PHE A 273 -14.32 -1.06 -0.99
N TRP A 274 -15.09 0.03 -1.10
CA TRP A 274 -16.46 -0.05 -1.61
C TRP A 274 -16.54 -0.35 -3.10
N ARG A 275 -15.56 0.06 -3.90
CA ARG A 275 -15.59 -0.14 -5.36
C ARG A 275 -14.93 -1.43 -5.84
N ARG A 276 -13.97 -1.98 -5.09
CA ARG A 276 -13.18 -3.14 -5.52
C ARG A 276 -13.23 -4.32 -4.57
N LEU A 277 -13.06 -4.08 -3.27
CA LEU A 277 -13.00 -5.18 -2.30
C LEU A 277 -14.39 -5.69 -1.92
N HIS A 278 -15.35 -4.80 -1.70
CA HIS A 278 -16.70 -5.17 -1.30
C HIS A 278 -17.37 -6.09 -2.35
N PRO A 279 -17.38 -5.75 -3.66
CA PRO A 279 -17.91 -6.65 -4.69
C PRO A 279 -17.22 -8.02 -4.72
N ARG A 280 -15.90 -8.04 -4.51
CA ARG A 280 -15.10 -9.28 -4.52
C ARG A 280 -15.43 -10.22 -3.37
N PHE A 281 -15.55 -9.69 -2.15
CA PHE A 281 -15.71 -10.52 -0.95
C PHE A 281 -17.16 -10.75 -0.53
N PHE A 282 -18.06 -9.83 -0.90
CA PHE A 282 -19.44 -9.82 -0.40
C PHE A 282 -20.50 -9.76 -1.51
N GLY A 283 -20.09 -9.85 -2.79
CA GLY A 283 -20.99 -9.82 -3.93
C GLY A 283 -21.38 -8.40 -4.37
N PRO A 284 -22.07 -8.27 -5.53
CA PRO A 284 -22.36 -6.98 -6.13
C PRO A 284 -23.26 -6.13 -5.22
N GLY A 285 -23.01 -4.82 -5.21
CA GLY A 285 -23.83 -3.84 -4.51
C GLY A 285 -23.56 -2.45 -5.06
N VAL A 286 -24.53 -1.53 -4.93
CA VAL A 286 -24.29 -0.12 -5.26
C VAL A 286 -23.34 0.44 -4.19
N PRO A 287 -22.13 0.92 -4.54
CA PRO A 287 -21.14 1.33 -3.55
C PRO A 287 -21.68 2.37 -2.55
N LYS A 288 -22.65 3.19 -2.97
CA LYS A 288 -23.28 4.20 -2.14
C LYS A 288 -24.14 3.62 -1.01
N ASP A 289 -24.89 2.56 -1.28
CA ASP A 289 -25.92 2.05 -0.37
C ASP A 289 -25.58 0.68 0.23
N ALA A 290 -24.54 0.01 -0.27
CA ALA A 290 -24.11 -1.32 0.17
C ALA A 290 -23.80 -1.42 1.67
N TRP A 291 -23.50 -0.31 2.34
CA TRP A 291 -23.28 -0.28 3.78
C TRP A 291 -24.57 -0.52 4.59
N LYS A 292 -25.75 -0.17 4.06
CA LYS A 292 -27.05 -0.34 4.75
C LYS A 292 -27.40 -1.82 4.91
N GLU A 293 -27.20 -2.60 3.84
CA GLU A 293 -27.39 -4.06 3.88
C GLU A 293 -26.42 -4.74 4.85
N ARG A 294 -25.20 -4.20 4.99
CA ARG A 294 -24.19 -4.76 5.90
C ARG A 294 -24.44 -4.34 7.35
N LEU A 295 -25.04 -3.18 7.58
CA LEU A 295 -25.46 -2.75 8.91
C LEU A 295 -26.45 -3.73 9.54
N GLU A 296 -27.39 -4.26 8.75
CA GLU A 296 -28.36 -5.25 9.21
C GLU A 296 -27.73 -6.60 9.62
N MET A 297 -26.47 -6.84 9.22
CA MET A 297 -25.73 -8.06 9.54
C MET A 297 -24.82 -7.92 10.77
N LEU A 298 -24.65 -6.71 11.30
CA LEU A 298 -23.85 -6.48 12.51
C LEU A 298 -24.63 -6.95 13.75
N ASP A 299 -23.91 -7.46 14.74
CA ASP A 299 -24.51 -7.76 16.04
C ASP A 299 -24.80 -6.46 16.83
N ALA A 300 -25.63 -6.57 17.87
CA ALA A 300 -26.03 -5.42 18.67
C ALA A 300 -24.84 -4.71 19.34
N SER A 301 -23.78 -5.44 19.68
CA SER A 301 -22.59 -4.88 20.32
C SER A 301 -21.81 -4.01 19.34
N ASP A 302 -21.65 -4.47 18.11
CA ASP A 302 -20.93 -3.74 17.07
C ASP A 302 -21.72 -2.55 16.54
N VAL A 303 -23.05 -2.65 16.47
CA VAL A 303 -23.91 -1.49 16.19
C VAL A 303 -23.77 -0.43 17.29
N GLU A 304 -23.79 -0.81 18.57
CA GLU A 304 -23.62 0.13 19.67
C GLU A 304 -22.25 0.85 19.62
N LYS A 305 -21.16 0.11 19.38
CA LYS A 305 -19.82 0.68 19.22
C LYS A 305 -19.75 1.64 18.04
N MET A 306 -20.38 1.29 16.92
CA MET A 306 -20.43 2.14 15.73
C MET A 306 -21.16 3.45 16.04
N GLU A 307 -22.37 3.39 16.58
CA GLU A 307 -23.19 4.58 16.90
C GLU A 307 -22.47 5.49 17.90
N ALA A 308 -21.85 4.91 18.94
CA ALA A 308 -21.05 5.66 19.91
C ALA A 308 -19.84 6.36 19.26
N LEU A 309 -19.13 5.67 18.35
CA LEU A 309 -18.01 6.24 17.61
C LEU A 309 -18.47 7.38 16.70
N VAL A 310 -19.53 7.17 15.92
CA VAL A 310 -20.05 8.18 14.97
C VAL A 310 -20.55 9.41 15.70
N ALA A 311 -21.32 9.26 16.79
CA ALA A 311 -21.77 10.37 17.60
C ALA A 311 -20.60 11.20 18.17
N ARG A 312 -19.55 10.52 18.67
CA ARG A 312 -18.34 11.19 19.12
C ARG A 312 -17.64 11.94 17.99
N LYS A 313 -17.51 11.35 16.79
CA LYS A 313 -16.85 11.99 15.64
C LYS A 313 -17.60 13.20 15.11
N LEU A 314 -18.93 13.16 15.11
CA LEU A 314 -19.76 14.31 14.75
C LEU A 314 -19.53 15.48 15.71
N LYS A 315 -19.44 15.21 17.01
CA LYS A 315 -19.12 16.23 18.02
C LYS A 315 -17.69 16.78 17.87
N GLU A 316 -16.69 15.93 17.64
CA GLU A 316 -15.31 16.35 17.40
C GLU A 316 -15.19 17.26 16.17
N ARG A 317 -15.96 16.97 15.11
CA ARG A 317 -16.02 17.80 13.91
C ARG A 317 -16.59 19.20 14.18
N GLU A 318 -17.49 19.36 15.14
CA GLU A 318 -18.04 20.66 15.52
C GLU A 318 -17.01 21.51 16.28
N THR A 319 -16.23 20.90 17.17
CA THR A 319 -15.27 21.65 18.00
C THR A 319 -13.93 21.92 17.29
N ARG A 320 -13.52 21.02 16.38
CA ARG A 320 -12.26 21.09 15.62
C ARG A 320 -11.00 21.31 16.48
N GLU A 321 -11.00 20.81 17.72
CA GLU A 321 -9.87 20.97 18.62
C GLU A 321 -8.62 20.27 18.07
N LEU A 322 -7.47 20.94 18.14
CA LEU A 322 -6.18 20.37 17.77
C LEU A 322 -5.59 19.64 18.97
N VAL A 323 -5.38 18.33 18.85
CA VAL A 323 -4.76 17.50 19.88
C VAL A 323 -3.52 16.86 19.28
N TRP A 324 -2.38 17.07 19.95
CA TRP A 324 -1.10 16.48 19.59
C TRP A 324 -0.55 15.72 20.80
N GLU A 325 0.05 14.55 20.57
CA GLU A 325 0.87 13.92 21.61
C GLU A 325 2.08 14.82 21.89
N PRO A 326 2.38 15.14 23.17
CA PRO A 326 3.63 15.81 23.50
C PRO A 326 4.82 14.98 23.01
N ASN A 327 5.87 15.63 22.53
CA ASN A 327 7.12 14.93 22.22
C ASN A 327 7.64 14.24 23.49
N GLU A 328 7.82 12.92 23.46
CA GLU A 328 8.65 12.25 24.46
C GLU A 328 10.12 12.72 24.31
N PRO A 329 10.86 12.83 25.42
CA PRO A 329 12.30 13.04 25.36
C PRO A 329 12.95 11.91 24.55
N SER A 330 13.91 12.26 23.70
CA SER A 330 14.69 11.32 22.89
C SER A 330 15.27 10.22 23.79
N VAL A 331 14.87 8.96 23.54
CA VAL A 331 15.46 7.77 24.19
C VAL A 331 16.78 7.44 23.53
#